data_AF-W5MI08-F1
#
_entry.id   AF-W5MI08-F1
#
_cell.length_a   1.000
_cell.length_b   1.000
_cell.length_c   1.000
_cell.angle_alpha   90.00
_cell.angle_beta   90.00
_cell.angle_gamma   90.00
#
_symmetry.space_group_name_H-M   'P 1'
#
loop_
_entity.id
_entity.type
_entity.pdbx_description
1 polymer ?
#
loop_
_entity_poly.entity_id
_entity_poly.type
_entity_poly.pdbx_seq_one_letter_code
_entity_poly.pdbx_strand_id
1 'polypeptide(L)'
;MQRQFGAMLQPGVNKFSLRMFGSHKAVEIEQERVKSAGFWIIHPYSDFRVQHHGQHCQTRATERAVRIAVNWFYWDLIMLLLMVGNLIILPVGITFFKDENTPPWIVFNVVSDTLFLVDLVLNFRTGIVKEDNTEIILDPRAIKLRYLKSWFLVDFISSIPVDYIFLMVDLETHVDSEVYRTARALRIVRFTKILSLLRLLRLSRLIRYIHQWEEVQ
;
A
#
# COMPACT_ATOMS: atom_id res chain seq x y z
N MET A 1 -23.90 6.09 -6.25
CA MET A 1 -22.50 5.60 -6.09
C MET A 1 -21.86 6.03 -4.77
N GLN A 2 -21.79 7.32 -4.42
CA GLN A 2 -21.11 7.78 -3.18
C GLN A 2 -21.64 7.14 -1.87
N ARG A 3 -22.96 7.04 -1.67
CA ARG A 3 -23.54 6.37 -0.47
C ARG A 3 -23.19 4.89 -0.36
N GLN A 4 -23.00 4.21 -1.50
CA GLN A 4 -22.69 2.77 -1.53
C GLN A 4 -21.20 2.51 -1.26
N PHE A 5 -20.31 3.36 -1.79
CA PHE A 5 -18.88 3.28 -1.51
C PHE A 5 -18.58 3.60 -0.03
N GLY A 6 -19.27 4.60 0.54
CA GLY A 6 -19.13 4.94 1.96
C GLY A 6 -19.57 3.85 2.92
N ALA A 7 -20.49 2.95 2.52
CA ALA A 7 -20.89 1.81 3.33
C ALA A 7 -19.82 0.70 3.37
N MET A 8 -18.96 0.60 2.35
CA MET A 8 -17.88 -0.40 2.29
C MET A 8 -16.69 -0.04 3.18
N LEU A 9 -16.53 1.24 3.49
CA LEU A 9 -15.46 1.73 4.35
C LEU A 9 -15.72 1.47 5.84
N GLN A 10 -16.90 0.93 6.17
CA GLN A 10 -17.36 0.65 7.52
C GLN A 10 -17.26 -0.86 7.81
N PRO A 11 -17.18 -1.27 9.09
CA PRO A 11 -17.25 -2.68 9.46
C PRO A 11 -18.62 -3.27 9.13
N GLY A 12 -18.63 -4.36 8.36
CA GLY A 12 -19.84 -5.12 8.08
C GLY A 12 -20.34 -5.88 9.31
N VAL A 13 -21.63 -6.21 9.33
CA VAL A 13 -22.24 -7.01 10.38
C VAL A 13 -22.00 -8.48 10.07
N ASN A 14 -20.89 -9.03 10.55
CA ASN A 14 -20.47 -10.41 10.31
C ASN A 14 -19.97 -11.08 11.61
N LYS A 15 -19.69 -12.39 11.57
CA LYS A 15 -19.28 -13.18 12.76
C LYS A 15 -18.02 -12.62 13.45
N PHE A 16 -17.10 -12.06 12.69
CA PHE A 16 -15.88 -11.46 13.23
C PHE A 16 -16.13 -10.10 13.87
N SER A 17 -16.89 -9.22 13.22
CA SER A 17 -17.31 -7.96 13.83
C SER A 17 -18.09 -8.21 15.12
N LEU A 18 -18.90 -9.28 15.19
CA LEU A 18 -19.58 -9.68 16.42
C LEU A 18 -18.60 -10.24 17.48
N ARG A 19 -17.54 -10.93 17.08
CA ARG A 19 -16.46 -11.37 18.00
C ARG A 19 -15.66 -10.18 18.54
N MET A 20 -15.44 -9.16 17.73
CA MET A 20 -14.63 -7.99 18.08
C MET A 20 -15.41 -6.96 18.89
N PHE A 21 -16.63 -6.63 18.47
CA PHE A 21 -17.46 -5.59 19.09
C PHE A 21 -18.54 -6.14 20.04
N GLY A 22 -18.70 -7.47 20.09
CA GLY A 22 -19.59 -8.18 21.02
C GLY A 22 -21.08 -8.20 20.64
N SER A 23 -21.63 -7.14 20.03
CA SER A 23 -23.06 -7.07 19.68
C SER A 23 -23.33 -6.30 18.39
N HIS A 24 -24.48 -6.59 17.76
CA HIS A 24 -24.95 -5.85 16.58
C HIS A 24 -25.04 -4.34 16.82
N LYS A 25 -25.54 -3.94 18.00
CA LYS A 25 -25.68 -2.54 18.39
C LYS A 25 -24.32 -1.85 18.52
N ALA A 26 -23.31 -2.55 19.02
CA ALA A 26 -21.95 -2.02 19.10
C ALA A 26 -21.33 -1.81 17.70
N VAL A 27 -21.58 -2.73 16.76
CA VAL A 27 -21.15 -2.56 15.35
C VAL A 27 -21.83 -1.35 14.71
N GLU A 28 -23.14 -1.13 14.95
CA GLU A 28 -23.86 0.04 14.43
C GLU A 28 -23.31 1.36 14.99
N ILE A 29 -23.00 1.42 16.29
CA ILE A 29 -22.34 2.58 16.92
C ILE A 29 -20.99 2.85 16.25
N GLU A 30 -20.21 1.80 15.96
CA GLU A 30 -18.93 1.94 15.28
C GLU A 30 -19.08 2.43 13.83
N GLN A 31 -20.11 1.97 13.11
CA GLN A 31 -20.44 2.48 11.78
C GLN A 31 -20.77 3.97 11.79
N GLU A 32 -21.51 4.45 12.79
CA GLU A 32 -21.78 5.88 12.99
C GLU A 32 -20.52 6.67 13.31
N ARG A 33 -19.61 6.09 14.10
CA ARG A 33 -18.30 6.67 14.39
C ARG A 33 -17.46 6.85 13.13
N VAL A 34 -17.45 5.86 12.23
CA VAL A 34 -16.77 5.97 10.92
C VAL A 34 -17.39 7.05 10.03
N LYS A 35 -18.73 7.14 9.99
CA LYS A 35 -19.43 8.18 9.22
C LYS A 35 -19.11 9.60 9.71
N SER A 36 -18.93 9.77 11.02
CA SER A 36 -18.62 11.05 11.65
C SER A 36 -17.12 11.41 11.62
N ALA A 37 -16.23 10.44 11.46
CA ALA A 37 -14.78 10.65 11.46
C ALA A 37 -14.26 11.44 10.24
N GLY A 38 -14.93 11.36 9.09
CA GLY A 38 -14.61 12.19 7.93
C GLY A 38 -14.88 11.55 6.57
N PHE A 39 -14.48 12.26 5.52
CA PHE A 39 -14.66 11.82 4.14
C PHE A 39 -13.65 10.73 3.76
N TRP A 40 -14.16 9.54 3.42
CA TRP A 40 -13.39 8.40 2.88
C TRP A 40 -12.32 7.86 3.84
N ILE A 41 -12.71 7.66 5.10
CA ILE A 41 -11.89 6.94 6.08
C ILE A 41 -12.19 5.45 5.98
N ILE A 42 -11.17 4.65 5.75
CA ILE A 42 -11.25 3.19 5.65
C ILE A 42 -11.08 2.63 7.06
N HIS A 43 -12.11 1.98 7.60
CA HIS A 43 -12.00 1.26 8.87
C HIS A 43 -11.11 0.01 8.71
N PRO A 44 -10.22 -0.32 9.65
CA PRO A 44 -9.31 -1.46 9.53
C PRO A 44 -10.02 -2.82 9.44
N TYR A 45 -11.17 -2.97 10.10
CA TYR A 45 -12.05 -4.14 9.99
C TYR A 45 -13.23 -3.92 9.05
N SER A 46 -13.10 -2.98 8.11
CA SER A 46 -14.13 -2.82 7.07
C SER A 46 -14.20 -4.08 6.21
N ASP A 47 -15.38 -4.31 5.61
CA ASP A 47 -15.52 -5.34 4.57
C ASP A 47 -14.58 -5.07 3.37
N PHE A 48 -14.01 -3.87 3.29
CA PHE A 48 -12.96 -3.47 2.35
C PHE A 48 -11.55 -4.00 2.71
N ARG A 49 -11.20 -4.19 4.00
CA ARG A 49 -9.86 -4.63 4.47
C ARG A 49 -9.84 -6.08 4.97
N VAL A 50 -10.95 -6.62 5.48
CA VAL A 50 -10.99 -7.98 6.07
C VAL A 50 -12.04 -8.82 5.38
N GLN A 51 -11.62 -9.94 4.78
CA GLN A 51 -12.52 -10.92 4.15
C GLN A 51 -12.66 -12.16 5.03
N HIS A 52 -13.88 -12.47 5.47
CA HIS A 52 -14.17 -13.70 6.20
C HIS A 52 -14.57 -14.83 5.26
N HIS A 53 -13.82 -15.95 5.34
CA HIS A 53 -14.30 -17.24 4.86
C HIS A 53 -15.38 -17.75 5.83
N GLY A 54 -16.64 -17.36 5.64
CA GLY A 54 -17.72 -17.87 6.50
C GLY A 54 -19.10 -17.23 6.34
N GLN A 55 -19.90 -17.86 5.47
CA GLN A 55 -21.36 -17.96 5.42
C GLN A 55 -22.27 -16.73 5.14
N HIS A 56 -22.93 -16.85 3.99
CA HIS A 56 -24.29 -16.44 3.61
C HIS A 56 -25.08 -15.54 4.58
N CYS A 57 -25.14 -14.25 4.27
CA CYS A 57 -26.34 -13.46 4.48
C CYS A 57 -26.56 -12.57 3.24
N GLN A 58 -27.61 -12.87 2.48
CA GLN A 58 -27.79 -12.43 1.10
C GLN A 58 -28.75 -11.23 1.01
N THR A 59 -28.19 -10.07 0.69
CA THR A 59 -28.92 -8.86 0.28
C THR A 59 -28.32 -8.34 -1.03
N ARG A 60 -29.09 -7.68 -1.90
CA ARG A 60 -28.57 -7.16 -3.19
C ARG A 60 -27.46 -6.11 -3.04
N ALA A 61 -27.36 -5.46 -1.88
CA ALA A 61 -26.25 -4.57 -1.53
C ALA A 61 -24.97 -5.36 -1.15
N THR A 62 -25.10 -6.52 -0.51
CA THR A 62 -23.98 -7.40 -0.19
C THR A 62 -23.39 -8.05 -1.45
N GLU A 63 -24.15 -8.36 -2.50
CA GLU A 63 -23.56 -8.95 -3.72
C GLU A 63 -22.56 -8.04 -4.47
N ARG A 64 -22.79 -6.72 -4.47
CA ARG A 64 -21.84 -5.74 -5.06
C ARG A 64 -20.72 -5.34 -4.10
N ALA A 65 -21.01 -5.30 -2.79
CA ALA A 65 -19.99 -5.16 -1.76
C ALA A 65 -19.03 -6.35 -1.75
N VAL A 66 -19.53 -7.57 -1.92
CA VAL A 66 -18.73 -8.78 -2.14
C VAL A 66 -17.91 -8.65 -3.41
N ARG A 67 -18.46 -8.20 -4.55
CA ARG A 67 -17.67 -7.99 -5.78
C ARG A 67 -16.53 -6.98 -5.63
N ILE A 68 -16.72 -5.92 -4.86
CA ILE A 68 -15.70 -4.88 -4.65
C ILE A 68 -14.72 -5.29 -3.53
N ALA A 69 -15.17 -5.89 -2.43
CA ALA A 69 -14.33 -6.51 -1.42
C ALA A 69 -13.42 -7.60 -2.03
N VAL A 70 -13.97 -8.43 -2.92
CA VAL A 70 -13.21 -9.36 -3.76
C VAL A 70 -12.17 -8.61 -4.60
N ASN A 71 -12.51 -7.45 -5.17
CA ASN A 71 -11.60 -6.60 -5.95
C ASN A 71 -10.45 -5.99 -5.11
N TRP A 72 -10.62 -5.80 -3.79
CA TRP A 72 -9.58 -5.26 -2.91
C TRP A 72 -8.78 -6.34 -2.18
N PHE A 73 -9.36 -7.51 -1.91
CA PHE A 73 -8.55 -8.71 -1.66
C PHE A 73 -7.64 -8.99 -2.86
N TYR A 74 -8.16 -8.85 -4.08
CA TYR A 74 -7.31 -8.86 -5.27
C TYR A 74 -6.32 -7.71 -5.27
N TRP A 75 -6.65 -6.50 -4.78
CA TRP A 75 -5.68 -5.42 -4.64
C TRP A 75 -4.55 -5.78 -3.66
N ASP A 76 -4.85 -6.18 -2.42
CA ASP A 76 -3.83 -6.59 -1.45
C ASP A 76 -3.04 -7.82 -1.95
N LEU A 77 -3.69 -8.78 -2.61
CA LEU A 77 -3.03 -9.92 -3.26
C LEU A 77 -2.14 -9.47 -4.43
N ILE A 78 -2.60 -8.54 -5.27
CA ILE A 78 -1.82 -7.95 -6.37
C ILE A 78 -0.62 -7.20 -5.79
N MET A 79 -0.81 -6.39 -4.74
CA MET A 79 0.26 -5.67 -4.06
C MET A 79 1.27 -6.64 -3.43
N LEU A 80 0.81 -7.72 -2.81
CA LEU A 80 1.64 -8.79 -2.28
C LEU A 80 2.46 -9.47 -3.40
N LEU A 81 1.80 -9.88 -4.48
CA LEU A 81 2.43 -10.50 -5.65
C LEU A 81 3.42 -9.56 -6.32
N LEU A 82 3.07 -8.29 -6.50
CA LEU A 82 3.95 -7.24 -7.03
C LEU A 82 5.14 -7.03 -6.10
N MET A 83 4.96 -7.05 -4.79
CA MET A 83 6.04 -6.86 -3.83
C MET A 83 7.02 -8.04 -3.83
N VAL A 84 6.52 -9.28 -3.79
CA VAL A 84 7.34 -10.49 -3.89
C VAL A 84 8.03 -10.56 -5.26
N GLY A 85 7.30 -10.25 -6.33
CA GLY A 85 7.84 -10.16 -7.68
C GLY A 85 8.98 -9.15 -7.78
N ASN A 86 8.79 -7.93 -7.28
CA ASN A 86 9.84 -6.90 -7.24
C ASN A 86 11.04 -7.34 -6.38
N LEU A 87 10.81 -8.04 -5.27
CA LEU A 87 11.89 -8.55 -4.41
C LEU A 87 12.81 -9.55 -5.14
N ILE A 88 12.26 -10.32 -6.08
CA ILE A 88 13.02 -11.30 -6.88
C ILE A 88 13.57 -10.66 -8.16
N ILE A 89 12.75 -9.90 -8.88
CA ILE A 89 13.07 -9.31 -10.18
C ILE A 89 14.15 -8.24 -10.04
N LEU A 90 14.13 -7.40 -9.00
CA LEU A 90 15.08 -6.29 -8.87
C LEU A 90 16.53 -6.77 -8.68
N PRO A 91 16.86 -7.70 -7.75
CA PRO A 91 18.23 -8.22 -7.62
C PRO A 91 18.71 -8.91 -8.90
N VAL A 92 17.85 -9.70 -9.56
CA VAL A 92 18.19 -10.38 -10.81
C VAL A 92 18.42 -9.37 -11.94
N GLY A 93 17.56 -8.35 -12.02
CA GLY A 93 17.67 -7.17 -12.89
C GLY A 93 19.05 -6.53 -12.82
N ILE A 94 19.42 -6.07 -11.61
CA ILE A 94 20.64 -5.28 -11.37
C ILE A 94 21.93 -6.09 -11.63
N THR A 95 21.90 -7.41 -11.37
CA THR A 95 23.08 -8.28 -11.41
C THR A 95 23.30 -8.98 -12.75
N PHE A 96 22.24 -9.49 -13.38
CA PHE A 96 22.36 -10.30 -14.60
C PHE A 96 22.06 -9.52 -15.88
N PHE A 97 21.19 -8.50 -15.83
CA PHE A 97 20.87 -7.71 -17.02
C PHE A 97 21.79 -6.49 -17.10
N LYS A 98 22.61 -6.42 -18.16
CA LYS A 98 23.46 -5.25 -18.46
C LYS A 98 22.70 -4.13 -19.16
N ASP A 99 21.60 -4.46 -19.85
CA ASP A 99 20.74 -3.53 -20.60
C ASP A 99 19.39 -3.36 -19.89
N GLU A 100 19.43 -2.64 -18.77
CA GLU A 100 18.24 -2.35 -17.93
C GLU A 100 17.31 -1.31 -18.57
N ASN A 101 17.73 -0.70 -19.68
CA ASN A 101 16.99 0.37 -20.35
C ASN A 101 16.03 -0.14 -21.44
N THR A 102 15.66 -1.42 -21.42
CA THR A 102 14.68 -1.93 -22.38
C THR A 102 13.28 -1.34 -22.08
N PRO A 103 12.51 -0.93 -23.10
CA PRO A 103 11.19 -0.32 -22.88
C PRO A 103 10.24 -1.16 -22.00
N PRO A 104 10.15 -2.50 -22.13
CA PRO A 104 9.29 -3.31 -21.26
C PRO A 104 9.70 -3.27 -19.79
N TRP A 105 10.99 -3.24 -19.50
CA TRP A 105 11.52 -3.16 -18.13
C TRP A 105 11.17 -1.83 -17.48
N ILE A 106 11.34 -0.73 -18.21
CA ILE A 106 11.00 0.62 -17.74
C ILE A 106 9.49 0.71 -17.46
N VAL A 107 8.66 0.26 -18.39
CA VAL A 107 7.19 0.27 -18.22
C VAL A 107 6.79 -0.54 -16.97
N PHE A 108 7.35 -1.73 -16.78
CA PHE A 108 7.05 -2.56 -15.61
C PHE A 108 7.41 -1.87 -14.29
N ASN A 109 8.60 -1.27 -14.19
CA ASN A 109 9.03 -0.56 -12.99
C ASN A 109 8.18 0.68 -12.71
N VAL A 110 7.91 1.49 -13.73
CA VAL A 110 7.09 2.71 -13.58
C VAL A 110 5.65 2.36 -13.15
N VAL A 111 5.04 1.35 -13.76
CA VAL A 111 3.70 0.89 -13.37
C VAL A 111 3.70 0.35 -11.94
N SER A 112 4.68 -0.50 -11.59
CA SER A 112 4.82 -1.03 -10.23
C SER A 112 4.99 0.09 -9.20
N ASP A 113 5.89 1.03 -9.44
CA ASP A 113 6.17 2.16 -8.55
C ASP A 113 4.94 3.08 -8.41
N THR A 114 4.17 3.28 -9.49
CA THR A 114 2.91 4.01 -9.46
C THR A 114 1.87 3.33 -8.58
N LEU A 115 1.72 2.00 -8.66
CA LEU A 115 0.80 1.24 -7.82
C LEU A 115 1.19 1.31 -6.33
N PHE A 116 2.49 1.25 -6.02
CA PHE A 116 2.97 1.46 -4.65
C PHE A 116 2.76 2.89 -4.13
N LEU A 117 2.83 3.89 -5.00
CA LEU A 117 2.51 5.26 -4.62
C LEU A 117 1.01 5.44 -4.32
N VAL A 118 0.13 4.79 -5.11
CA VAL A 118 -1.31 4.76 -4.83
C VAL A 118 -1.57 4.08 -3.49
N ASP A 119 -0.94 2.94 -3.23
CA ASP A 119 -1.04 2.23 -1.94
C ASP A 119 -0.59 3.11 -0.76
N LEU A 120 0.53 3.82 -0.90
CA LEU A 120 1.01 4.80 0.09
C LEU A 120 -0.08 5.84 0.42
N VAL A 121 -0.77 6.37 -0.59
CA VAL A 121 -1.86 7.34 -0.39
C VAL A 121 -3.07 6.71 0.30
N LEU A 122 -3.40 5.45 -0.03
CA LEU A 122 -4.48 4.71 0.63
C LEU A 122 -4.16 4.40 2.11
N ASN A 123 -2.90 4.18 2.46
CA ASN A 123 -2.46 3.96 3.83
C ASN A 123 -2.74 5.18 4.73
N PHE A 124 -2.66 6.42 4.22
CA PHE A 124 -3.06 7.62 4.96
C PHE A 124 -4.56 7.72 5.28
N ARG A 125 -5.39 6.91 4.61
CA ARG A 125 -6.85 6.87 4.80
C ARG A 125 -7.30 5.66 5.60
N THR A 126 -6.39 4.74 5.92
CA THR A 126 -6.69 3.54 6.69
C THR A 126 -6.56 3.83 8.19
N GLY A 127 -7.58 3.49 8.97
CA GLY A 127 -7.57 3.60 10.43
C GLY A 127 -6.53 2.68 11.07
N ILE A 128 -5.96 3.13 12.18
CA ILE A 128 -4.92 2.41 12.92
C ILE A 128 -5.56 1.77 14.16
N VAL A 129 -5.35 0.46 14.32
CA VAL A 129 -5.71 -0.28 15.54
C VAL A 129 -4.55 -0.12 16.54
N LYS A 130 -4.85 0.18 17.81
CA LYS A 130 -3.80 0.17 18.86
C LYS A 130 -3.42 -1.27 19.24
N GLU A 131 -2.21 -1.45 19.75
CA GLU A 131 -1.65 -2.76 20.19
C GLU A 131 -2.52 -3.52 21.19
N ASP A 132 -3.33 -2.82 21.98
CA ASP A 132 -4.23 -3.43 22.96
C ASP A 132 -5.57 -3.88 22.34
N ASN A 133 -5.78 -3.65 21.03
CA ASN A 133 -7.01 -3.98 20.31
C ASN A 133 -8.29 -3.35 20.91
N THR A 134 -8.16 -2.42 21.86
CA THR A 134 -9.28 -1.80 22.58
C THR A 134 -9.84 -0.59 21.83
N GLU A 135 -9.00 0.12 21.08
CA GLU A 135 -9.36 1.38 20.44
C GLU A 135 -8.85 1.49 19.01
N ILE A 136 -9.76 1.89 18.11
CA ILE A 136 -9.49 2.13 16.69
C ILE A 136 -9.45 3.64 16.45
N ILE A 137 -8.33 4.16 15.96
CA ILE A 137 -8.18 5.59 15.67
C ILE A 137 -8.69 5.87 14.26
N LEU A 138 -9.79 6.62 14.16
CA LEU A 138 -10.41 7.01 12.90
C LEU A 138 -10.19 8.49 12.52
N ASP A 139 -9.69 9.32 13.43
CA ASP A 139 -9.44 10.73 13.15
C ASP A 139 -8.35 10.87 12.05
N PRO A 140 -8.67 11.46 10.88
CA PRO A 140 -7.72 11.61 9.79
C PRO A 140 -6.45 12.38 10.19
N ARG A 141 -6.55 13.33 11.13
CA ARG A 141 -5.38 14.10 11.60
C ARG A 141 -4.49 13.21 12.45
N ALA A 142 -5.07 12.49 13.42
CA ALA A 142 -4.33 11.53 14.24
C ALA A 142 -3.69 10.41 13.41
N ILE A 143 -4.39 9.85 12.42
CA ILE A 143 -3.86 8.83 11.49
C ILE A 143 -2.63 9.39 10.75
N LYS A 144 -2.75 10.58 10.15
CA LYS A 144 -1.65 11.22 9.43
C LYS A 144 -0.44 11.45 10.33
N LEU A 145 -0.61 12.08 11.50
CA LEU A 145 0.52 12.36 12.38
C LEU A 145 1.22 11.08 12.88
N ARG A 146 0.44 10.05 13.25
CA ARG A 146 1.01 8.78 13.69
C ARG A 146 1.75 8.06 12.56
N TYR A 147 1.16 8.02 11.37
CA TYR A 147 1.78 7.40 10.20
C TYR A 147 3.05 8.14 9.77
N LEU A 148 3.02 9.49 9.74
CA LEU A 148 4.17 10.34 9.44
C LEU A 148 5.34 10.13 10.42
N LYS A 149 5.04 9.94 11.72
CA LYS A 149 6.05 9.76 12.77
C LYS A 149 6.71 8.38 12.77
N SER A 150 6.04 7.35 12.24
CA SER A 150 6.46 5.96 12.36
C SER A 150 7.01 5.40 11.04
N TRP A 151 6.12 5.09 10.11
CA TRP A 151 6.43 4.26 8.94
C TRP A 151 6.49 5.02 7.63
N PHE A 152 5.95 6.24 7.58
CA PHE A 152 5.89 7.03 6.35
C PHE A 152 7.24 7.18 5.67
N LEU A 153 8.31 7.48 6.41
CA LEU A 153 9.62 7.74 5.80
C LEU A 153 10.13 6.50 5.04
N VAL A 154 9.97 5.31 5.62
CA VAL A 154 10.37 4.04 5.01
C VAL A 154 9.49 3.72 3.79
N ASP A 155 8.18 3.89 3.94
CA ASP A 155 7.22 3.62 2.86
C ASP A 155 7.38 4.61 1.70
N PHE A 156 7.69 5.87 1.99
CA PHE A 156 7.94 6.91 1.00
C PHE A 156 9.24 6.67 0.22
N ILE A 157 10.35 6.45 0.92
CA ILE A 157 11.65 6.17 0.30
C ILE A 157 11.57 4.91 -0.57
N SER A 158 10.85 3.89 -0.12
CA SER A 158 10.69 2.63 -0.86
C SER A 158 9.73 2.71 -2.06
N SER A 159 8.90 3.76 -2.13
CA SER A 159 7.92 3.94 -3.21
C SER A 159 8.37 4.95 -4.27
N ILE A 160 9.42 5.73 -4.02
CA ILE A 160 9.94 6.69 -4.99
C ILE A 160 10.90 6.00 -5.99
N PRO A 161 10.73 6.23 -7.30
CA PRO A 161 11.68 5.80 -8.34
C PRO A 161 12.95 6.68 -8.35
N VAL A 162 13.77 6.60 -7.30
CA VAL A 162 14.97 7.46 -7.11
C VAL A 162 15.99 7.26 -8.24
N ASP A 163 16.10 6.04 -8.75
CA ASP A 163 16.93 5.66 -9.90
C ASP A 163 16.54 6.42 -11.18
N TYR A 164 15.24 6.51 -11.49
CA TYR A 164 14.74 7.24 -12.66
C TYR A 164 14.87 8.75 -12.52
N ILE A 165 14.65 9.30 -11.33
CA ILE A 165 14.84 10.74 -11.07
C ILE A 165 16.30 11.12 -11.31
N PHE A 166 17.24 10.33 -10.79
CA PHE A 166 18.66 10.59 -10.96
C PHE A 166 19.11 10.41 -12.42
N LEU A 167 18.58 9.40 -13.12
CA LEU A 167 18.85 9.19 -14.54
C LEU A 167 18.34 10.35 -15.39
N MET A 168 17.13 10.87 -15.12
CA MET A 168 16.57 12.01 -15.84
C MET A 168 17.39 13.28 -15.62
N VAL A 169 17.80 13.56 -14.38
CA VAL A 169 18.64 14.72 -14.04
C VAL A 169 20.02 14.61 -14.72
N ASP A 170 20.63 13.42 -14.70
CA ASP A 170 21.93 13.19 -15.37
C ASP A 170 21.80 13.36 -16.90
N LEU A 171 20.71 12.85 -17.50
CA LEU A 171 20.41 12.98 -18.93
C LEU A 171 20.25 14.45 -19.36
N GLU A 172 19.55 15.28 -18.57
CA GLU A 172 19.43 16.73 -18.81
C GLU A 172 20.80 17.43 -18.69
N THR A 173 21.60 17.09 -17.69
CA THR A 173 22.94 17.71 -17.52
C THR A 173 23.95 17.31 -18.59
N HIS A 174 23.74 16.16 -19.24
CA HIS A 174 24.58 15.66 -20.34
C HIS A 174 24.38 16.42 -21.66
N VAL A 175 23.28 17.16 -21.82
CA VAL A 175 23.03 18.00 -23.01
C VAL A 175 23.97 19.22 -23.06
N ASP A 176 24.51 19.66 -21.92
CA ASP A 176 25.25 20.93 -21.81
C ASP A 176 26.78 20.80 -21.67
N SER A 177 27.37 19.60 -21.58
CA SER A 177 28.84 19.53 -21.45
C SER A 177 29.48 18.23 -21.91
N GLU A 178 30.31 18.36 -22.95
CA GLU A 178 31.24 17.40 -23.58
C GLU A 178 32.29 16.79 -22.61
N VAL A 179 32.13 16.95 -21.28
CA VAL A 179 33.20 16.85 -20.26
C VAL A 179 32.86 15.97 -19.06
N TYR A 180 31.74 15.24 -19.03
CA TYR A 180 31.49 14.23 -17.99
C TYR A 180 32.30 12.95 -18.25
N ARG A 181 33.63 13.06 -18.04
CA ARG A 181 34.64 11.99 -18.00
C ARG A 181 34.04 10.68 -17.53
N THR A 182 34.13 9.65 -18.37
CA THR A 182 33.60 8.29 -18.24
C THR A 182 33.68 7.68 -16.82
N ALA A 183 34.69 8.04 -16.02
CA ALA A 183 34.85 7.60 -14.63
C ALA A 183 33.85 8.22 -13.62
N ARG A 184 33.24 9.38 -13.91
CA ARG A 184 32.20 10.01 -13.08
C ARG A 184 30.82 9.43 -13.40
N ALA A 185 30.54 9.23 -14.70
CA ALA A 185 29.33 8.56 -15.17
C ALA A 185 29.25 7.10 -14.67
N LEU A 186 30.35 6.34 -14.72
CA LEU A 186 30.38 4.98 -14.15
C LEU A 186 30.14 4.95 -12.63
N ARG A 187 30.56 5.98 -11.89
CA ARG A 187 30.25 6.10 -10.46
C ARG A 187 28.78 6.39 -10.25
N ILE A 188 28.22 7.32 -11.01
CA ILE A 188 26.79 7.68 -11.00
C ILE A 188 25.90 6.46 -11.27
N VAL A 189 26.19 5.69 -12.32
CA VAL A 189 25.45 4.46 -12.65
C VAL A 189 25.54 3.42 -11.51
N ARG A 190 26.69 3.32 -10.82
CA ARG A 190 26.81 2.45 -9.65
C ARG A 190 26.00 2.99 -8.46
N PHE A 191 25.95 4.30 -8.26
CA PHE A 191 25.14 4.93 -7.21
C PHE A 191 23.64 4.75 -7.46
N THR A 192 23.15 4.91 -8.69
CA THR A 192 21.73 4.66 -9.02
C THR A 192 21.33 3.21 -8.77
N LYS A 193 22.21 2.25 -9.05
CA LYS A 193 22.02 0.83 -8.69
C LYS A 193 21.93 0.59 -7.18
N ILE A 194 22.70 1.31 -6.38
CA ILE A 194 22.60 1.23 -4.91
C ILE A 194 21.29 1.86 -4.43
N LEU A 195 20.87 2.96 -5.05
CA LEU A 195 19.61 3.63 -4.71
C LEU A 195 18.38 2.81 -5.09
N SER A 196 18.42 2.03 -6.19
CA SER A 196 17.33 1.13 -6.54
C SER A 196 17.13 0.00 -5.51
N LEU A 197 18.16 -0.33 -4.71
CA LEU A 197 18.02 -1.24 -3.56
C LEU A 197 17.15 -0.67 -2.43
N LEU A 198 16.89 0.65 -2.40
CA LEU A 198 15.93 1.22 -1.45
C LEU A 198 14.51 0.65 -1.66
N ARG A 199 14.21 0.12 -2.85
CA ARG A 199 12.99 -0.66 -3.10
C ARG A 199 12.93 -1.96 -2.28
N LEU A 200 14.04 -2.46 -1.72
CA LEU A 200 14.01 -3.61 -0.80
C LEU A 200 13.39 -3.26 0.55
N LEU A 201 13.36 -1.98 0.94
CA LEU A 201 12.67 -1.53 2.15
C LEU A 201 11.17 -1.82 2.13
N ARG A 202 10.61 -2.15 0.96
CA ARG A 202 9.25 -2.67 0.81
C ARG A 202 9.02 -3.94 1.63
N LEU A 203 10.08 -4.71 1.94
CA LEU A 203 10.00 -5.87 2.84
C LEU A 203 9.43 -5.50 4.22
N SER A 204 9.68 -4.28 4.70
CA SER A 204 9.07 -3.81 5.95
C SER A 204 7.53 -3.81 5.88
N ARG A 205 6.95 -3.57 4.70
CA ARG A 205 5.51 -3.64 4.46
C ARG A 205 5.03 -5.10 4.50
N LEU A 206 5.77 -6.01 3.86
CA LEU A 206 5.47 -7.46 3.90
C LEU A 206 5.34 -7.96 5.33
N ILE A 207 6.32 -7.62 6.18
CA ILE A 207 6.34 -8.04 7.59
C ILE A 207 5.09 -7.52 8.32
N ARG A 208 4.72 -6.25 8.09
CA ARG A 208 3.52 -5.66 8.69
C ARG A 208 2.24 -6.32 8.20
N TYR A 209 2.14 -6.60 6.90
CA TYR A 209 1.01 -7.33 6.35
C TYR A 209 0.89 -8.70 7.04
N ILE A 210 1.98 -9.48 7.10
CA ILE A 210 1.97 -10.80 7.73
C ILE A 210 1.56 -10.72 9.21
N HIS A 211 2.11 -9.76 9.96
CA HIS A 211 1.78 -9.60 11.37
C HIS A 211 0.30 -9.21 11.58
N GLN A 212 -0.22 -8.31 10.75
CA GLN A 212 -1.63 -7.93 10.78
C GLN A 212 -2.57 -9.10 10.41
N TRP A 213 -2.14 -10.00 9.53
CA TRP A 213 -2.89 -11.22 9.21
C TRP A 213 -2.88 -12.22 10.37
N GLU A 214 -1.76 -12.34 11.10
CA GLU A 214 -1.64 -13.22 12.27
C GLU A 214 -2.54 -12.78 13.42
N GLU A 215 -2.65 -11.47 13.69
CA GLU A 215 -3.50 -10.92 14.74
C GLU A 215 -5.02 -11.11 14.49
N VAL A 216 -5.42 -11.38 13.24
CA VAL A 216 -6.83 -11.49 12.84
C VAL A 216 -7.38 -12.92 12.94
N GLN A 217 -6.53 -13.96 13.09
CA GLN A 217 -6.95 -15.35 13.30
C GLN A 217 -7.30 -15.65 14.77
#